data_AF-A0A533UG98-F1
#
_entry.id   AF-A0A533UG98-F1
#
_cell.length_a   1.000
_cell.length_b   1.000
_cell.length_c   1.000
_cell.angle_alpha   90.00
_cell.angle_beta   90.00
_cell.angle_gamma   90.00
#
_symmetry.space_group_name_H-M   'P 1'
#
loop_
_entity.id
_entity.type
_entity.pdbx_description
1 polymer ?
#
loop_
_entity_poly.entity_id
_entity_poly.type
_entity_poly.pdbx_seq_one_letter_code
_entity_poly.pdbx_strand_id
1 'polypeptide(L)' 'LIKDDFLRMITHELKTPLVPIKGYIDILISEKITPINEEQKKKLEIISSSTRSLLRLISDLLDAQKIELGRLK' A
#
# COMPACT_ATOMS: atom_id res chain seq x y z
N LEU A 1 1.80 20.36 -14.05
CA LEU A 1 2.98 20.78 -13.24
C LEU A 1 2.63 20.80 -11.76
N ILE A 2 1.95 21.83 -11.22
CA ILE A 2 1.57 21.89 -9.78
C ILE A 2 0.68 20.69 -9.37
N LYS A 3 -0.30 20.32 -10.20
CA LYS A 3 -1.17 19.15 -9.98
C LYS A 3 -0.37 17.83 -9.95
N ASP A 4 0.59 17.66 -10.85
CA ASP A 4 1.44 16.47 -10.95
C ASP A 4 2.35 16.32 -9.72
N ASP A 5 2.96 17.43 -9.28
CA ASP A 5 3.89 17.42 -8.15
C ASP A 5 3.13 17.21 -6.84
N PHE A 6 1.94 17.78 -6.71
CA PHE A 6 1.04 17.53 -5.59
C PHE A 6 0.61 16.06 -5.49
N LEU A 7 0.21 15.42 -6.60
CA LEU A 7 -0.19 14.02 -6.61
C LEU A 7 0.99 13.07 -6.36
N ARG A 8 2.18 13.40 -6.87
CA ARG A 8 3.41 12.66 -6.56
C ARG A 8 3.77 12.76 -5.08
N MET A 9 3.69 13.96 -4.50
CA MET A 9 3.93 14.20 -3.07
C MET A 9 2.95 13.40 -2.22
N ILE A 10 1.64 13.52 -2.45
CA ILE A 10 0.63 12.76 -1.69
C ILE A 10 0.87 11.25 -1.81
N THR A 11 1.18 10.76 -3.02
CA THR A 11 1.45 9.32 -3.19
C THR A 11 2.65 8.87 -2.35
N HIS A 12 3.73 9.65 -2.32
CA HIS A 12 4.89 9.35 -1.49
C HIS A 12 4.51 9.33 -0.01
N GLU A 13 3.83 10.36 0.46
CA GLU A 13 3.38 10.49 1.85
C GLU A 13 2.38 9.41 2.27
N LEU A 14 1.59 8.86 1.34
CA LEU A 14 0.70 7.71 1.60
C LEU A 14 1.45 6.38 1.62
N LYS A 15 2.52 6.21 0.83
CA LYS A 15 3.35 4.99 0.85
C LYS A 15 4.13 4.88 2.16
N THR A 16 4.66 5.99 2.67
CA THR A 16 5.46 6.04 3.91
C THR A 16 4.80 5.33 5.10
N PRO A 17 3.52 5.55 5.46
CA PRO A 17 2.86 4.83 6.54
C PRO A 17 2.39 3.42 6.14
N LEU A 18 2.11 3.15 4.86
CA LEU A 18 1.62 1.83 4.42
C LEU A 18 2.71 0.76 4.39
N VAL A 19 3.95 1.14 4.06
CA VAL A 19 5.10 0.22 4.06
C VAL A 19 5.32 -0.44 5.43
N PRO A 20 5.45 0.31 6.55
CA PRO A 20 5.61 -0.30 7.86
C PRO A 20 4.37 -1.07 8.30
N ILE A 21 3.15 -0.60 8.03
CA ILE A 21 1.91 -1.36 8.30
C ILE A 21 1.98 -2.74 7.65
N LYS A 22 2.29 -2.81 6.35
CA LYS A 22 2.46 -4.07 5.64
C LYS A 22 3.56 -4.94 6.25
N GLY A 23 4.71 -4.33 6.57
CA GLY A 23 5.84 -5.03 7.18
C GLY A 23 5.48 -5.69 8.52
N TYR A 24 4.79 -4.98 9.40
CA TYR A 24 4.33 -5.54 10.69
C TYR A 24 3.30 -6.65 10.50
N ILE A 25 2.36 -6.51 9.57
CA ILE A 25 1.39 -7.56 9.25
C ILE A 25 2.12 -8.82 8.75
N ASP A 26 3.08 -8.67 7.83
CA ASP A 26 3.85 -9.78 7.29
C ASP A 26 4.67 -10.49 8.38
N ILE A 27 5.25 -9.72 9.32
CA ILE A 27 5.96 -10.25 10.49
C ILE A 27 5.01 -11.04 11.40
N LEU A 28 3.83 -10.51 11.71
CA LEU A 28 2.86 -11.18 12.58
C LEU A 28 2.33 -12.48 11.94
N ILE A 29 1.98 -12.44 10.64
CA ILE A 29 1.53 -13.63 9.88
C ILE A 29 2.64 -14.69 9.81
N SER A 30 3.92 -14.28 9.80
CA SER A 30 5.04 -15.23 9.75
C SER A 30 5.22 -16.04 11.03
N GLU A 31 4.57 -15.65 12.13
CA GLU A 31 4.67 -16.28 13.46
C GLU A 31 6.11 -16.37 14.03
N LYS A 32 7.08 -15.69 13.40
CA LYS A 32 8.51 -15.73 13.79
C LYS A 32 8.83 -15.03 15.10
N ILE A 33 8.02 -14.05 15.50
CA ILE A 33 8.23 -13.27 16.73
C ILE A 33 7.26 -13.71 17.84
N THR A 34 6.03 -14.06 17.46
CA THR A 34 4.99 -14.52 18.39
C THR A 34 4.02 -15.44 17.66
N PRO A 35 3.54 -16.52 18.29
CA PRO A 35 2.42 -17.30 17.76
C PRO A 35 1.15 -16.45 17.74
N ILE A 36 0.26 -16.76 16.80
CA ILE A 36 -1.08 -16.18 16.68
C ILE A 36 -2.10 -17.31 16.56
N ASN A 37 -3.35 -17.07 16.94
CA ASN A 37 -4.43 -18.02 16.71
C ASN A 37 -5.08 -17.84 15.32
N GLU A 38 -5.90 -18.80 14.91
CA GLU A 38 -6.56 -18.81 13.60
C GLU A 38 -7.44 -17.58 13.35
N GLU A 39 -8.11 -17.06 14.38
CA GLU A 39 -8.95 -15.86 14.26
C GLU A 39 -8.10 -14.60 14.00
N GLN A 40 -6.97 -14.48 14.70
CA GLN A 40 -5.99 -13.41 14.50
C GLN A 40 -5.39 -13.49 13.10
N LYS A 41 -5.01 -14.69 12.64
CA LYS A 41 -4.48 -14.93 11.30
C LYS A 41 -5.44 -14.49 10.22
N LYS A 42 -6.72 -14.90 10.31
CA LYS A 42 -7.78 -14.48 9.39
C LYS A 42 -7.95 -12.95 9.35
N LYS A 43 -7.92 -12.29 10.51
CA LYS A 43 -7.99 -10.82 10.59
C LYS A 43 -6.77 -10.16 9.94
N LEU A 44 -5.57 -10.67 10.20
CA LEU A 44 -4.33 -10.15 9.61
C LEU A 44 -4.29 -10.33 8.09
N GLU A 45 -4.79 -11.45 7.56
CA GLU A 45 -4.92 -11.68 6.12
C GLU A 45 -5.87 -10.67 5.45
N ILE A 46 -6.99 -10.35 6.10
CA ILE A 46 -7.92 -9.31 5.64
C ILE A 46 -7.22 -7.95 5.60
N ILE A 47 -6.53 -7.56 6.67
CA ILE A 47 -5.81 -6.28 6.74
C ILE A 47 -4.70 -6.25 5.67
N SER A 48 -3.93 -7.33 5.53
CA SER A 48 -2.90 -7.50 4.50
C SER A 48 -3.45 -7.29 3.10
N SER A 49 -4.62 -7.89 2.81
CA SER A 49 -5.32 -7.73 1.54
C SER A 49 -5.75 -6.29 1.30
N SER A 50 -6.34 -5.64 2.30
CA SER A 50 -6.73 -4.23 2.23
C SER A 50 -5.55 -3.29 2.00
N THR A 51 -4.42 -3.51 2.66
CA THR A 51 -3.19 -2.75 2.45
C THR A 51 -2.66 -2.92 1.01
N ARG A 52 -2.70 -4.14 0.46
CA ARG A 52 -2.33 -4.38 -0.95
C ARG A 52 -3.26 -3.65 -1.92
N SER A 53 -4.57 -3.69 -1.68
CA SER A 53 -5.56 -2.99 -2.50
C SER A 53 -5.34 -1.48 -2.48
N LEU A 54 -5.05 -0.89 -1.31
CA LEU A 54 -4.78 0.53 -1.19
C LEU A 54 -3.49 0.95 -1.93
N LEU A 55 -2.41 0.17 -1.80
CA LEU A 55 -1.19 0.40 -2.58
C LEU A 55 -1.42 0.32 -4.09
N ARG A 56 -2.29 -0.59 -4.54
CA ARG A 56 -2.68 -0.70 -5.95
C ARG A 56 -3.43 0.53 -6.41
N LEU A 57 -4.46 0.96 -5.68
CA LEU A 57 -5.22 2.17 -6.00
C LEU A 57 -4.34 3.42 -6.09
N ILE A 58 -3.36 3.54 -5.18
CA ILE A 58 -2.37 4.61 -5.21
C ILE A 58 -1.50 4.53 -6.48
N SER A 59 -1.08 3.33 -6.88
CA SER A 59 -0.33 3.12 -8.13
C SER A 59 -1.17 3.46 -9.36
N ASP A 60 -2.42 2.98 -9.41
CA ASP A 60 -3.35 3.20 -10.52
C ASP A 60 -3.63 4.70 -10.71
N LEU A 61 -3.75 5.45 -9.60
CA LEU A 61 -3.90 6.91 -9.63
C LEU A 61 -2.69 7.60 -10.28
N LEU A 62 -1.47 7.16 -9.96
CA LEU A 62 -0.26 7.68 -10.59
C LEU A 62 -0.18 7.34 -12.08
N ASP A 63 -0.57 6.12 -12.45
CA ASP A 63 -0.48 5.66 -13.83
C ASP A 63 -1.53 6.35 -14.71
N ALA A 64 -2.76 6.55 -14.21
CA ALA A 64 -3.78 7.36 -14.87
C ALA A 64 -3.28 8.79 -15.18
N GLN A 65 -2.55 9.41 -14.24
CA GLN A 65 -1.93 10.72 -14.47
C GLN A 65 -0.87 10.70 -15.56
N LYS A 66 -0.02 9.66 -15.63
CA LYS A 66 0.98 9.56 -16.69
C LYS A 66 0.34 9.39 -18.08
N ILE A 67 -0.78 8.68 -18.18
CA ILE A 67 -1.58 8.55 -19.42
C ILE A 67 -2.11 9.92 -19.83
N GLU A 68 -2.76 10.66 -18.92
CA GLU A 68 -3.35 11.98 -19.18
C GLU A 68 -2.31 12.98 -19.71
N LEU A 69 -1.06 12.85 -19.28
CA LEU A 69 0.06 13.70 -19.68
C LEU A 69 0.80 13.22 -20.94
N GLY A 70 0.40 12.10 -21.56
CA GLY A 70 1.12 11.48 -22.68
C GLY A 70 2.55 11.03 -22.31
N ARG A 71 2.79 10.74 -21.02
CA ARG A 71 4.11 10.41 -20.44
C ARG A 71 4.29 8.92 -20.14
N LEU A 72 3.29 8.09 -20.39
CA LEU A 72 3.44 6.64 -20.39
C LEU A 72 4.01 6.20 -21.76
N LYS A 73 5.20 5.59 -21.73
CA LYS A 73 5.79 4.89 -22.89
C LYS A 73 5.24 3.48 -22.97
#